data_AF-A0AA96LB80-F1
#
_entry.id   AF-A0AA96LB80-F1
#
_cell.length_a   1.000
_cell.length_b   1.000
_cell.length_c   1.000
_cell.angle_alpha   90.00
_cell.angle_beta   90.00
_cell.angle_gamma   90.00
#
_symmetry.space_group_name_H-M   'P 1'
#
loop_
_entity.id
_entity.type
_entity.pdbx_description
1 polymer ?
#
loop_
_entity_poly.entity_id
_entity_poly.type
_entity_poly.pdbx_seq_one_letter_code
_entity_poly.pdbx_strand_id
1 'polypeptide(L)'
;MAVTVNLNSVVVNAMQTDSGVFIGENTQFGWDSHNKRLVGNVSIFGQYNVLPSNLVILNNNVVIDTPINDQDIKFGFTNQQV
;
A
#
# COMPACT_ATOMS: atom_id res chain seq x y z
N MET A 1 35.39 7.89 1.70
CA MET A 1 34.88 7.75 3.08
C MET A 1 33.86 6.63 3.05
N ALA A 2 34.11 5.50 3.71
CA ALA A 2 33.16 4.39 3.69
C ALA A 2 32.12 4.60 4.79
N VAL A 3 30.85 4.74 4.40
CA VAL A 3 29.71 4.72 5.33
C VAL A 3 29.13 3.31 5.26
N THR A 4 29.20 2.59 6.37
CA THR A 4 28.58 1.27 6.49
C THR A 4 27.18 1.42 7.07
N VAL A 5 26.17 1.02 6.29
CA VAL A 5 24.80 0.90 6.76
C VAL A 5 24.53 -0.58 7.06
N ASN A 6 24.50 -0.94 8.33
CA ASN A 6 24.25 -2.30 8.76
C ASN A 6 22.82 -2.40 9.30
N LEU A 7 21.95 -3.10 8.56
CA LEU A 7 20.56 -3.30 8.94
C LEU A 7 20.41 -4.70 9.50
N ASN A 8 20.11 -4.81 10.79
CA ASN A 8 19.89 -6.10 11.44
C ASN A 8 18.68 -6.83 10.85
N SER A 9 17.55 -6.13 10.69
CA SER A 9 16.37 -6.68 10.00
C SER A 9 15.47 -5.56 9.51
N VAL A 10 14.86 -5.76 8.35
CA VAL A 10 13.74 -4.94 7.86
C VAL A 10 12.55 -5.86 7.72
N VAL A 11 11.60 -5.75 8.66
CA VAL A 11 10.42 -6.62 8.69
C VAL A 11 9.20 -5.81 8.29
N VAL A 12 8.56 -6.21 7.20
CA VAL A 12 7.33 -5.61 6.72
C VAL A 12 6.23 -6.66 6.78
N ASN A 13 5.33 -6.51 7.76
CA ASN A 13 4.28 -7.49 7.99
C ASN A 13 3.11 -7.37 7.01
N ALA A 14 2.88 -6.18 6.49
CA ALA A 14 1.90 -5.91 5.45
C ALA A 14 2.28 -4.67 4.66
N MET A 15 2.00 -4.71 3.37
CA MET A 15 2.08 -3.60 2.43
C MET A 15 0.73 -3.46 1.75
N GLN A 16 0.33 -2.23 1.45
CA GLN A 16 -0.92 -1.95 0.74
C GLN A 16 -0.61 -1.24 -0.57
N THR A 17 -1.66 -0.76 -1.22
CA THR A 17 -1.54 0.02 -2.44
C THR A 17 -0.62 1.21 -2.25
N ASP A 18 0.24 1.45 -3.24
CA ASP A 18 1.20 2.55 -3.24
C ASP A 18 2.17 2.54 -2.04
N SER A 19 2.78 1.37 -1.77
CA SER A 19 3.74 1.24 -0.69
C SER A 19 5.08 0.64 -1.12
N GLY A 20 6.13 1.00 -0.40
CA GLY A 20 7.48 0.48 -0.61
C GLY A 20 8.39 0.79 0.56
N VAL A 21 9.52 0.10 0.61
CA VAL A 21 10.56 0.30 1.62
C VAL A 21 11.85 0.67 0.93
N PHE A 22 12.41 1.82 1.31
CA PHE A 22 13.55 2.41 0.63
C PHE A 22 14.66 2.71 1.62
N ILE A 23 15.88 2.36 1.23
CA ILE A 23 17.11 2.57 2.01
C ILE A 23 18.12 3.24 1.09
N GLY A 24 18.66 4.37 1.51
CA GLY A 24 19.53 5.21 0.69
C GLY A 24 18.78 6.37 0.03
N GLU A 25 19.48 7.09 -0.84
CA GLU A 25 18.87 8.17 -1.60
C GLU A 25 17.87 7.61 -2.59
N ASN A 26 16.66 8.19 -2.58
CA ASN A 26 15.56 7.71 -3.37
C ASN A 26 14.75 8.89 -3.87
N THR A 27 14.44 8.87 -5.15
CA THR A 27 13.66 9.91 -5.81
C THR A 27 12.51 9.23 -6.54
N GLN A 28 11.29 9.50 -6.09
CA GLN A 28 10.08 8.82 -6.55
C GLN A 28 9.02 9.82 -6.94
N PHE A 29 8.49 9.64 -8.13
CA PHE A 29 7.45 10.49 -8.70
C PHE A 29 6.43 9.62 -9.40
N GLY A 30 5.19 10.11 -9.44
CA GLY A 30 4.11 9.45 -10.16
C GLY A 30 3.55 8.19 -9.52
N TRP A 31 3.74 8.07 -8.20
CA TRP A 31 3.10 7.05 -7.38
C TRP A 31 1.61 7.35 -7.31
N ASP A 32 0.80 6.41 -7.80
CA ASP A 32 -0.64 6.44 -7.61
C ASP A 32 -1.19 5.05 -7.44
N SER A 33 -2.22 4.98 -6.61
CA SER A 33 -3.04 3.80 -6.52
C SER A 33 -4.44 4.15 -6.11
N HIS A 34 -5.38 3.43 -6.71
CA HIS A 34 -6.79 3.51 -6.38
C HIS A 34 -7.27 2.12 -6.07
N ASN A 35 -8.00 1.99 -4.97
CA ASN A 35 -8.53 0.71 -4.56
C ASN A 35 -9.91 0.90 -3.98
N LYS A 36 -10.90 0.26 -4.60
CA LYS A 36 -12.16 -0.01 -3.91
C LYS A 36 -12.10 -1.40 -3.33
N ARG A 37 -12.16 -1.49 -2.01
CA ARG A 37 -12.20 -2.77 -1.31
C ARG A 37 -13.42 -2.83 -0.40
N LEU A 38 -14.36 -3.72 -0.72
CA LEU A 38 -15.38 -4.17 0.23
C LEU A 38 -14.90 -5.49 0.82
N VAL A 39 -14.62 -5.49 2.13
CA VAL A 39 -14.22 -6.70 2.84
C VAL A 39 -15.28 -7.03 3.86
N GLY A 40 -15.72 -8.29 3.86
CA GLY A 40 -16.78 -8.74 4.74
C GLY A 40 -16.29 -9.01 6.14
N ASN A 41 -15.41 -10.01 6.28
CA ASN A 41 -14.70 -10.25 7.54
C ASN A 41 -13.33 -9.59 7.50
N VAL A 42 -12.85 -9.15 8.68
CA VAL A 42 -11.54 -8.49 8.85
C VAL A 42 -10.38 -9.42 8.49
N SER A 43 -9.22 -8.85 8.13
CA SER A 43 -7.97 -9.60 8.03
C SER A 43 -7.54 -10.12 9.40
N ILE A 44 -7.59 -11.43 9.58
CA ILE A 44 -7.29 -12.11 10.84
C ILE A 44 -5.84 -12.55 10.81
N PHE A 45 -5.05 -12.07 11.77
CA PHE A 45 -3.62 -12.35 11.87
C PHE A 45 -3.28 -12.97 13.22
N GLY A 46 -2.19 -13.72 13.30
CA GLY A 46 -1.76 -14.41 14.52
C GLY A 46 -2.39 -15.80 14.70
N GLN A 47 -2.19 -16.40 15.87
CA GLN A 47 -2.58 -17.79 16.19
C GLN A 47 -3.80 -17.83 17.12
N TYR A 48 -4.55 -18.94 17.10
CA TYR A 48 -5.73 -19.19 17.94
C TYR A 48 -6.93 -18.24 17.71
N ASN A 49 -7.11 -17.77 16.48
CA ASN A 49 -8.27 -16.98 16.11
C ASN A 49 -9.51 -17.89 15.94
N VAL A 50 -10.58 -17.60 16.67
CA VAL A 50 -11.84 -18.37 16.66
C VAL A 50 -12.99 -17.41 16.36
N LEU A 51 -13.75 -17.70 15.29
CA LEU A 51 -14.79 -16.80 14.76
C LEU A 51 -16.09 -17.57 14.45
N PRO A 52 -16.81 -18.05 15.47
CA PRO A 52 -18.04 -18.80 15.27
C PRO A 52 -19.21 -17.85 14.97
N SER A 53 -20.08 -18.27 14.05
CA SER A 53 -21.34 -17.58 13.73
C SER A 53 -21.21 -16.18 13.12
N ASN A 54 -20.17 -15.94 12.32
CA ASN A 54 -20.05 -14.69 11.57
C ASN A 54 -20.93 -14.70 10.31
N LEU A 55 -21.97 -13.87 10.30
CA LEU A 55 -22.69 -13.51 9.08
C LEU A 55 -22.18 -12.16 8.59
N VAL A 56 -21.78 -12.09 7.32
CA VAL A 56 -21.42 -10.81 6.70
C VAL A 56 -22.26 -10.59 5.45
N ILE A 57 -22.99 -9.48 5.46
CA ILE A 57 -23.74 -8.99 4.31
C ILE A 57 -23.01 -7.75 3.80
N LEU A 58 -22.45 -7.86 2.61
CA LEU A 58 -21.86 -6.74 1.89
C LEU A 58 -22.82 -6.28 0.81
N ASN A 59 -23.33 -5.06 0.94
CA ASN A 59 -24.20 -4.46 -0.06
C ASN A 59 -23.44 -3.37 -0.81
N ASN A 60 -23.34 -3.51 -2.13
CA ASN A 60 -22.74 -2.52 -3.03
C ASN A 60 -23.77 -2.08 -4.08
N ASN A 61 -24.89 -1.51 -3.64
CA ASN A 61 -25.98 -1.11 -4.51
C ASN A 61 -25.76 0.31 -5.06
N VAL A 62 -24.94 0.43 -6.10
CA VAL A 62 -24.75 1.68 -6.86
C VAL A 62 -24.62 1.39 -8.36
N VAL A 63 -25.16 2.27 -9.21
CA VAL A 63 -25.14 2.14 -10.69
C VAL A 63 -23.75 2.40 -11.27
N ILE A 64 -22.99 3.30 -10.64
CA ILE A 64 -21.59 3.58 -10.97
C ILE A 64 -20.80 3.39 -9.70
N ASP A 65 -19.73 2.61 -9.79
CA ASP A 65 -18.87 2.33 -8.67
C ASP A 65 -17.40 2.62 -9.00
N THR A 66 -16.77 3.42 -8.15
CA THR A 66 -15.34 3.79 -8.21
C THR A 66 -14.89 4.24 -9.60
N PRO A 67 -15.51 5.29 -10.16
CA PRO A 67 -14.93 5.93 -11.33
C PRO A 67 -13.61 6.57 -10.89
N ILE A 68 -12.53 6.18 -11.56
CA ILE A 68 -11.21 6.76 -11.35
C ILE A 68 -10.96 7.68 -12.53
N ASN A 69 -10.81 8.97 -12.25
CA ASN A 69 -10.42 9.96 -13.24
C ASN A 69 -9.05 10.52 -12.84
N ASP A 70 -8.00 9.85 -13.30
CA ASP A 70 -6.62 10.25 -13.08
C ASP A 70 -6.16 11.12 -14.27
N GLN A 71 -6.31 12.44 -14.14
CA GLN A 71 -5.93 13.42 -15.16
C GLN A 71 -4.68 14.20 -14.77
N ASP A 72 -3.77 13.58 -14.03
CA ASP A 72 -2.57 14.23 -13.58
C ASP A 72 -1.42 14.10 -14.60
N ILE A 73 -0.41 14.97 -14.44
CA ILE A 73 0.85 14.87 -15.17
C ILE A 73 1.94 14.73 -14.10
N LYS A 74 2.61 13.58 -14.13
CA LYS A 74 3.57 13.18 -13.09
C LYS A 74 4.98 13.61 -13.47
N PHE A 75 5.39 14.76 -12.94
CA PHE A 75 6.74 15.30 -13.16
C PHE A 75 7.71 14.85 -12.07
N GLY A 76 8.96 14.62 -12.47
CA GLY A 76 10.01 14.23 -11.56
C GLY A 76 11.39 14.71 -11.99
N PHE A 77 12.14 15.29 -11.06
CA PHE A 77 13.55 15.64 -11.23
C PHE A 77 14.42 14.75 -10.34
N THR A 78 15.39 14.05 -10.93
CA THR A 78 16.44 13.38 -10.16
C THR A 78 17.43 14.42 -9.66
N ASN A 79 17.83 14.34 -8.40
CA ASN A 79 19.05 15.01 -7.95
C ASN A 79 20.24 14.30 -8.61
N GLN A 80 20.53 14.61 -9.87
CA GLN A 80 21.85 14.34 -10.41
C GLN A 80 22.79 15.39 -9.81
N GLN A 81 23.28 15.12 -8.61
CA GLN A 81 24.45 15.83 -8.10
C GLN A 81 25.59 15.59 -9.10
N VAL A 82 26.10 16.70 -9.65
CA VAL A 82 27.23 16.77 -10.58
C VAL A 82 28.48 16.19 -9.94
#